data_AF-A0A8J4XEB1-F1
#
_entry.id   AF-A0A8J4XEB1-F1
#
_cell.length_a   1.000
_cell.length_b   1.000
_cell.length_c   1.000
_cell.angle_alpha   90.00
_cell.angle_beta   90.00
_cell.angle_gamma   90.00
#
_symmetry.space_group_name_H-M   'P 1'
#
loop_
_entity.id
_entity.type
_entity.pdbx_description
1 polymer ?
#
loop_
_entity_poly.entity_id
_entity_poly.type
_entity_poly.pdbx_seq_one_letter_code
_entity_poly.pdbx_strand_id
1 'polypeptide(L)'
;MINLEIETFRNNKLGYRICFHFRRNPFFQNKVIVKELHVGLGGSPVSFSNPIVWHHGQSLTRNGEPRRNSRGVYESFFHWFDDHSSPGMDEIAQILKDDLYKDPLRYYLTPLWEPRENGSISKPPQNSNGDECVIISDSDDDDQELVSQDRHQEQNDEENKDKRRVTGSGDSDQDGVESSTEERQEEEVDIEEIDEVCHSASSE
;
A
#
# COMPACT_ATOMS: atom_id res chain seq x y z
N MET A 1 -3.31 -6.71 4.80
CA MET A 1 -1.94 -6.34 4.42
C MET A 1 -1.02 -7.47 4.85
N ILE A 2 0.06 -7.76 4.10
CA ILE A 2 1.00 -8.83 4.41
C ILE A 2 2.45 -8.38 4.53
N ASN A 3 2.82 -7.25 3.94
CA ASN A 3 4.17 -6.70 4.08
C ASN A 3 4.14 -5.18 3.97
N LEU A 4 5.05 -4.53 4.68
CA LEU A 4 5.39 -3.11 4.56
C LEU A 4 6.84 -3.03 4.13
N GLU A 5 7.14 -2.30 3.06
CA GLU A 5 8.51 -2.07 2.61
C GLU A 5 8.76 -0.58 2.48
N ILE A 6 9.97 -0.16 2.86
CA ILE A 6 10.42 1.22 2.69
C ILE A 6 11.70 1.18 1.89
N GLU A 7 11.61 1.69 0.67
CA GLU A 7 12.73 1.73 -0.26
C GLU A 7 13.24 3.16 -0.36
N THR A 8 14.53 3.35 -0.16
CA THR A 8 15.19 4.62 -0.43
C THR A 8 15.68 4.62 -1.88
N PHE A 9 15.57 5.75 -2.56
CA PHE A 9 16.19 5.86 -3.88
C PHE A 9 17.71 5.81 -3.75
N ARG A 10 18.43 5.53 -4.85
CA ARG A 10 19.90 5.38 -4.89
C ARG A 10 20.64 6.47 -4.11
N ASN A 11 20.06 7.67 -4.03
CA ASN A 11 20.47 8.69 -3.09
C ASN A 11 19.31 8.97 -2.11
N ASN A 12 19.48 8.64 -0.84
CA ASN A 12 18.49 8.81 0.24
C ASN A 12 18.09 10.29 0.46
N LYS A 13 18.83 11.23 -0.15
CA LYS A 13 18.47 12.65 -0.19
C LYS A 13 17.37 12.98 -1.20
N LEU A 14 17.10 12.10 -2.16
CA LEU A 14 16.13 12.33 -3.23
C LEU A 14 14.71 11.89 -2.87
N GLY A 15 14.55 11.09 -1.81
CA GLY A 15 13.24 10.63 -1.36
C GLY A 15 13.22 9.17 -0.90
N TYR A 16 12.00 8.68 -0.71
CA TYR A 16 11.73 7.27 -0.40
C TYR A 16 10.32 6.87 -0.87
N ARG A 17 10.12 5.56 -0.92
CA ARG A 17 8.89 4.92 -1.34
C ARG A 17 8.40 3.97 -0.25
N ILE A 18 7.14 4.13 0.14
CA ILE A 18 6.46 3.24 1.09
C ILE A 18 5.54 2.31 0.29
N CYS A 19 5.80 1.02 0.35
CA CYS A 19 5.07 -0.02 -0.36
C CYS A 19 4.25 -0.89 0.61
N PHE A 20 2.94 -0.88 0.43
CA PHE A 20 2.00 -1.70 1.19
C PHE A 20 1.59 -2.90 0.35
N HIS A 21 2.01 -4.09 0.76
CA HIS A 21 1.70 -5.33 0.05
C HIS A 21 0.44 -5.98 0.61
N PHE A 22 -0.45 -6.40 -0.28
CA PHE A 22 -1.73 -7.02 0.04
C PHE A 22 -1.87 -8.36 -0.67
N ARG A 23 -2.49 -9.34 0.03
CA ARG A 23 -3.09 -10.48 -0.66
C ARG A 23 -4.32 -10.02 -1.43
N ARG A 24 -4.76 -10.86 -2.36
CA ARG A 24 -6.09 -10.72 -2.97
C ARG A 24 -7.13 -10.56 -1.87
N ASN A 25 -7.96 -9.53 -1.99
CA ASN A 25 -8.96 -9.16 -1.01
C ASN A 25 -10.22 -8.64 -1.75
N PRO A 26 -11.39 -8.56 -1.07
CA PRO A 26 -12.64 -8.19 -1.73
C PRO A 26 -12.84 -6.68 -1.94
N PHE A 27 -11.91 -5.82 -1.50
CA PHE A 27 -12.10 -4.37 -1.49
C PHE A 27 -11.48 -3.67 -2.69
N PHE A 28 -10.28 -4.07 -3.10
CA PHE A 28 -9.55 -3.47 -4.23
C PHE A 28 -8.63 -4.48 -4.92
N GLN A 29 -8.24 -4.16 -6.16
CA GLN A 29 -7.45 -5.06 -7.01
C GLN A 29 -5.94 -4.99 -6.76
N ASN A 30 -5.44 -3.85 -6.27
CA ASN A 30 -4.01 -3.61 -6.08
C ASN A 30 -3.37 -4.69 -5.20
N LYS A 31 -2.31 -5.32 -5.69
CA LYS A 31 -1.42 -6.15 -4.87
C LYS A 31 -0.46 -5.30 -4.04
N VAL A 32 -0.12 -4.11 -4.55
CA VAL A 32 0.73 -3.14 -3.88
C VAL A 32 0.11 -1.75 -4.01
N ILE A 33 -0.03 -1.05 -2.89
CA ILE A 33 -0.34 0.38 -2.85
C ILE A 33 0.92 1.10 -2.41
N VAL A 34 1.25 2.18 -3.09
CA VAL A 34 2.53 2.87 -3.00
C VAL A 34 2.27 4.34 -2.68
N LYS A 35 3.03 4.88 -1.73
CA LYS A 35 3.17 6.31 -1.47
C LYS A 35 4.64 6.68 -1.63
N GLU A 36 4.94 7.63 -2.50
CA GLU A 36 6.28 8.14 -2.76
C GLU A 36 6.39 9.58 -2.26
N LEU A 37 7.55 9.90 -1.69
CA LEU A 37 7.93 11.24 -1.28
C LEU A 37 9.30 11.55 -1.84
N HIS A 38 9.40 12.67 -2.57
CA HIS A 38 10.61 13.09 -3.27
C HIS A 38 11.01 14.51 -2.88
N VAL A 39 12.26 14.84 -3.19
CA VAL A 39 12.72 16.23 -3.29
C VAL A 39 12.78 16.58 -4.78
N GLY A 40 11.83 17.39 -5.23
CA GLY A 40 11.73 17.87 -6.62
C GLY A 40 12.80 18.90 -6.99
N LEU A 41 12.72 19.38 -8.23
CA LEU A 41 13.61 20.42 -8.75
C LEU A 41 13.53 21.67 -7.86
N GLY A 42 14.69 22.23 -7.51
CA GLY A 42 14.78 23.37 -6.59
C GLY A 42 14.61 23.02 -5.10
N GLY A 43 14.60 21.73 -4.73
CA GLY A 43 14.57 21.31 -3.33
C GLY A 43 13.18 21.23 -2.69
N SER A 44 12.12 21.43 -3.48
CA SER A 44 10.74 21.39 -2.98
C SER A 44 10.26 19.95 -2.74
N PRO A 45 9.62 19.62 -1.62
CA PRO A 45 9.10 18.27 -1.39
C PRO A 45 7.88 18.01 -2.29
N VAL A 46 7.79 16.79 -2.83
CA VAL A 46 6.68 16.34 -3.69
C VAL A 46 6.23 14.96 -3.23
N SER A 47 4.94 14.64 -3.38
CA SER A 47 4.41 13.30 -3.09
C SER A 47 3.53 12.77 -4.22
N PHE A 48 3.56 11.46 -4.39
CA PHE A 48 2.75 10.72 -5.36
C PHE A 48 2.21 9.42 -4.73
N SER A 49 1.07 8.96 -5.23
CA SER A 49 0.55 7.62 -4.93
C SER A 49 0.05 6.97 -6.20
N ASN A 50 0.08 5.64 -6.26
CA ASN A 50 -0.68 4.96 -7.30
C ASN A 50 -2.18 4.98 -6.96
N PRO A 51 -3.06 5.09 -7.97
CA PRO A 51 -4.50 5.06 -7.74
C PRO A 51 -4.93 3.69 -7.21
N ILE A 52 -5.85 3.70 -6.24
CA ILE A 52 -6.43 2.49 -5.69
C ILE A 52 -7.62 2.07 -6.56
N VAL A 53 -7.53 0.87 -7.13
CA VAL A 53 -8.56 0.29 -8.00
C VAL A 53 -9.56 -0.46 -7.14
N TRP A 54 -10.53 0.28 -6.61
CA TRP A 54 -11.60 -0.25 -5.77
C TRP A 54 -12.54 -1.18 -6.55
N HIS A 55 -13.03 -2.22 -5.87
CA HIS A 55 -14.17 -2.98 -6.34
C HIS A 55 -15.47 -2.18 -6.15
N HIS A 56 -16.51 -2.56 -6.91
CA HIS A 56 -17.78 -1.83 -6.93
C HIS A 56 -18.38 -1.69 -5.52
N GLY A 57 -18.69 -0.45 -5.12
CA GLY A 57 -19.28 -0.12 -3.82
C GLY A 57 -18.30 -0.11 -2.64
N GLN A 58 -17.05 -0.55 -2.81
CA GLN A 58 -16.07 -0.76 -1.72
C GLN A 58 -15.16 0.45 -1.45
N SER A 59 -15.26 1.51 -2.25
CA SER A 59 -14.39 2.68 -2.08
C SER A 59 -14.61 3.36 -0.73
N LEU A 60 -13.53 3.46 0.04
CA LEU A 60 -13.47 4.14 1.33
C LEU A 60 -13.15 5.64 1.21
N THR A 61 -12.91 6.12 -0.01
CA THR A 61 -12.60 7.54 -0.32
C THR A 61 -13.68 8.20 -1.21
N ARG A 62 -14.82 7.53 -1.43
CA ARG A 62 -15.89 7.98 -2.34
C ARG A 62 -16.58 9.28 -1.91
N ASN A 63 -16.51 9.64 -0.64
CA ASN A 63 -17.40 10.65 -0.04
C ASN A 63 -16.88 12.10 -0.09
N GLY A 64 -15.78 12.38 -0.81
CA GLY A 64 -15.32 13.74 -1.07
C GLY A 64 -13.82 13.85 -1.20
N GLU A 65 -13.31 15.08 -1.23
CA GLU A 65 -11.87 15.34 -1.18
C GLU A 65 -11.24 14.72 0.07
N PRO A 66 -9.94 14.36 0.02
CA PRO A 66 -9.21 13.88 1.19
C PRO A 66 -9.23 14.96 2.29
N ARG A 67 -10.16 14.80 3.23
CA ARG A 67 -10.42 15.75 4.31
C ARG A 67 -9.89 15.18 5.61
N ARG A 68 -9.09 16.00 6.29
CA ARG A 68 -8.71 15.78 7.68
C ARG A 68 -9.77 16.46 8.55
N ASN A 69 -10.13 15.83 9.66
CA ASN A 69 -10.99 16.47 10.65
C ASN A 69 -10.28 17.67 11.30
N SER A 70 -10.96 18.40 12.20
CA SER A 70 -10.39 19.56 12.89
C SER A 70 -9.12 19.27 13.71
N ARG A 71 -8.81 17.99 13.97
CA ARG A 71 -7.60 17.53 14.65
C ARG A 71 -6.51 17.05 13.68
N GLY A 72 -6.69 17.24 12.37
CA GLY A 72 -5.72 16.84 11.37
C GLY A 72 -5.72 15.34 11.03
N VAL A 73 -6.73 14.58 11.47
CA VAL A 73 -6.80 13.12 11.26
C VAL A 73 -7.71 12.78 10.09
N TYR A 74 -7.26 11.91 9.19
CA TYR A 74 -8.07 11.39 8.09
C TYR A 74 -9.20 10.48 8.60
N GLU A 75 -10.35 10.52 7.93
CA GLU A 75 -11.47 9.61 8.22
C GLU A 75 -11.14 8.14 7.90
N SER A 76 -10.29 7.93 6.91
CA SER A 76 -9.78 6.62 6.52
C SER A 76 -8.31 6.75 6.17
N PHE A 77 -7.51 5.75 6.54
CA PHE A 77 -6.12 5.65 6.12
C PHE A 77 -5.97 5.80 4.60
N PHE A 78 -6.96 5.37 3.82
CA PHE A 78 -6.88 5.44 2.37
C PHE A 78 -6.99 6.85 1.79
N HIS A 79 -7.57 7.82 2.52
CA HIS A 79 -7.55 9.23 2.09
C HIS A 79 -6.14 9.81 2.08
N TRP A 80 -5.23 9.25 2.89
CA TRP A 80 -3.83 9.69 2.89
C TRP A 80 -3.15 9.44 1.54
N PHE A 81 -3.54 8.41 0.79
CA PHE A 81 -2.98 8.19 -0.55
C PHE A 81 -3.39 9.28 -1.54
N ASP A 82 -4.57 9.88 -1.38
CA ASP A 82 -5.07 10.94 -2.26
C ASP A 82 -4.60 12.35 -1.83
N ASP A 83 -4.13 12.54 -0.58
CA ASP A 83 -3.61 13.82 -0.09
C ASP A 83 -2.11 14.01 -0.44
N HIS A 84 -1.82 14.99 -1.29
CA HIS A 84 -0.45 15.39 -1.66
C HIS A 84 -0.16 16.86 -1.33
N SER A 85 -1.01 17.51 -0.52
CA SER A 85 -0.96 18.96 -0.29
C SER A 85 0.28 19.41 0.50
N SER A 86 0.80 18.55 1.39
CA SER A 86 1.83 18.91 2.37
C SER A 86 2.90 17.82 2.54
N PRO A 87 3.64 17.44 1.47
CA PRO A 87 4.58 16.32 1.49
C PRO A 87 5.75 16.51 2.46
N GLY A 88 6.18 17.76 2.70
CA GLY A 88 7.24 18.05 3.68
C GLY A 88 6.83 17.87 5.14
N MET A 89 5.53 17.86 5.41
CA MET A 89 4.94 17.76 6.77
C MET A 89 4.07 16.50 6.90
N ASP A 90 4.36 15.47 6.11
CA ASP A 90 3.61 14.22 6.13
C ASP A 90 4.01 13.36 7.34
N GLU A 91 3.31 13.58 8.46
CA GLU A 91 3.56 12.87 9.73
C GLU A 91 3.39 11.35 9.59
N ILE A 92 2.43 10.89 8.78
CA ILE A 92 2.21 9.45 8.57
C ILE A 92 3.43 8.85 7.88
N ALA A 93 3.92 9.49 6.82
CA ALA A 93 5.11 9.02 6.11
C ALA A 93 6.34 8.99 7.02
N GLN A 94 6.53 10.04 7.84
CA GLN A 94 7.62 10.15 8.80
C GLN A 94 7.54 9.07 9.89
N ILE A 95 6.38 8.84 10.50
CA ILE A 95 6.20 7.81 11.53
C ILE A 95 6.48 6.43 10.94
N LEU A 96 5.94 6.14 9.74
CA LEU A 96 6.16 4.85 9.09
C LEU A 96 7.66 4.61 8.84
N LYS A 97 8.37 5.60 8.27
CA LYS A 97 9.79 5.45 7.92
C LYS A 97 10.73 5.51 9.10
N ASP A 98 10.59 6.51 9.94
CA ASP A 98 11.61 6.85 10.93
C ASP A 98 11.42 6.18 12.28
N ASP A 99 10.26 5.59 12.52
CA ASP A 99 9.90 4.96 13.78
C ASP A 99 9.35 3.53 13.60
N LEU A 100 8.14 3.38 13.04
CA LEU A 100 7.45 2.09 12.96
C LEU A 100 8.26 1.04 12.19
N TYR A 101 8.84 1.40 11.05
CA TYR A 101 9.61 0.45 10.22
C TYR A 101 10.96 0.06 10.84
N LYS A 102 11.55 0.92 11.67
CA LYS A 102 12.83 0.64 12.34
C LYS A 102 12.66 -0.33 13.51
N ASP A 103 11.54 -0.24 14.22
CA ASP A 103 11.25 -1.07 15.39
C ASP A 103 9.75 -1.47 15.46
N PRO A 104 9.28 -2.30 14.52
CA PRO A 104 7.86 -2.70 14.46
C PRO A 104 7.48 -3.61 15.64
N LEU A 105 8.43 -4.38 16.17
CA LEU A 105 8.18 -5.34 17.24
C LEU A 105 7.80 -4.63 18.54
N ARG A 106 8.41 -3.50 18.87
CA ARG A 106 8.03 -2.71 20.05
C ARG A 106 6.56 -2.31 20.03
N TYR A 107 6.03 -1.91 18.87
CA TYR A 107 4.62 -1.53 18.72
C TYR A 107 3.67 -2.73 18.74
N TYR A 108 4.10 -3.87 18.21
CA TYR A 108 3.32 -5.11 18.27
C TYR A 108 3.20 -5.65 19.70
N LEU A 109 4.29 -5.60 20.48
CA LEU A 109 4.36 -6.13 21.84
C LEU A 109 3.84 -5.16 22.92
N THR A 110 3.72 -3.87 22.61
CA THR A 110 3.21 -2.87 23.55
C THR A 110 1.78 -2.51 23.17
N PRO A 111 0.76 -3.22 23.69
CA PRO A 111 -0.63 -2.91 23.39
C PRO A 111 -0.97 -1.49 23.87
N LEU A 112 -1.18 -0.58 22.92
CA LEU A 112 -1.59 0.82 23.17
C LEU A 112 -3.03 0.95 23.71
N TRP A 113 -3.77 -0.15 23.78
CA TRP A 113 -5.17 -0.21 24.21
C TRP A 113 -5.35 -0.60 25.67
N GLU A 114 -4.28 -1.04 26.35
CA GLU A 114 -4.31 -1.16 27.81
C GLU A 114 -4.31 0.25 28.40
N PRO A 115 -5.28 0.60 29.27
CA PRO A 115 -5.24 1.88 29.97
C PRO A 115 -3.90 1.98 30.67
N ARG A 116 -3.06 2.91 30.22
CA ARG A 116 -1.78 3.19 30.86
C ARG A 116 -2.10 3.86 32.19
N GLU A 117 -2.33 3.06 33.23
CA GLU A 117 -2.34 3.52 34.60
C GLU A 117 -0.92 3.96 34.94
N ASN A 118 -0.68 5.24 34.65
CA ASN A 118 0.35 6.07 35.23
C ASN A 118 1.73 5.95 34.55
N GLY A 119 2.26 7.12 34.19
CA GLY A 119 3.59 7.27 33.63
C GLY A 119 4.65 6.63 34.52
N SER A 120 5.17 5.49 34.10
CA SER A 120 6.47 4.99 34.51
C SER A 120 7.13 4.38 33.29
N ILE A 121 8.22 5.01 32.88
CA ILE A 121 9.26 4.39 32.08
C ILE A 121 9.80 3.26 32.96
N SER A 122 9.41 2.01 32.69
CA SER A 122 10.04 0.87 33.33
C SER A 122 11.50 0.82 32.85
N LYS A 123 12.39 1.24 33.74
CA LYS A 123 13.84 1.01 33.66
C LYS A 123 14.10 -0.49 33.40
N PRO A 124 15.19 -0.86 32.71
CA PRO A 124 15.57 -2.26 32.63
C PRO A 124 16.00 -2.73 34.02
N PRO A 125 15.59 -3.92 34.49
CA PRO A 125 16.14 -4.45 35.73
C PRO A 125 17.56 -4.93 35.46
N GLN A 126 18.52 -4.21 36.04
CA GLN A 126 19.84 -4.76 36.34
C GLN A 126 19.71 -5.69 37.54
N ASN A 127 20.26 -6.90 37.37
CA ASN A 127 20.94 -7.72 38.36
C ASN A 127 20.29 -9.06 38.76
N SER A 128 20.99 -10.13 38.36
CA SER A 128 21.33 -11.34 39.13
C SER A 128 20.23 -11.98 39.98
N ASN A 129 19.65 -13.07 39.48
CA ASN A 129 19.83 -14.41 40.04
C ASN A 129 19.03 -15.41 39.20
N GLY A 130 19.66 -16.53 38.87
CA GLY A 130 19.00 -17.60 38.12
C GLY A 130 17.88 -18.23 38.95
N ASP A 131 16.72 -18.37 38.31
CA ASP A 131 15.74 -19.40 38.60
C ASP A 131 15.19 -19.90 37.26
N GLU A 132 15.12 -21.22 37.16
CA GLU A 132 14.91 -22.01 35.95
C GLU A 132 13.59 -21.72 35.23
N CYS A 133 13.65 -21.61 33.90
CA CYS A 133 12.49 -21.78 33.04
C CYS A 133 11.99 -23.23 33.13
N VAL A 134 10.94 -23.48 33.89
CA VAL A 134 10.15 -24.71 33.77
C VAL A 134 9.22 -24.60 32.57
N ILE A 135 9.59 -25.27 31.48
CA ILE A 135 8.71 -25.52 30.35
C ILE A 135 7.68 -26.56 30.81
N ILE A 136 6.44 -26.13 31.03
CA ILE A 136 5.32 -27.08 31.15
C ILE A 136 4.96 -27.48 29.73
N SER A 137 5.53 -28.59 29.27
CA SER A 137 4.99 -29.33 28.13
C SER A 137 3.66 -29.94 28.58
N ASP A 138 2.55 -29.39 28.10
CA ASP A 138 1.29 -30.12 28.13
C ASP A 138 1.38 -31.20 27.06
N SER A 139 1.59 -32.44 27.53
CA SER A 139 1.75 -33.64 26.74
C SER A 139 0.36 -34.24 26.50
N ASP A 140 0.17 -34.68 25.25
CA ASP A 140 -0.93 -35.42 24.65
C ASP A 140 -1.72 -36.39 25.56
N ASP A 141 -3.01 -36.55 25.28
CA ASP A 141 -3.65 -37.88 25.19
C ASP A 141 -4.98 -37.84 24.37
N ASP A 142 -4.91 -38.50 23.22
CA ASP A 142 -5.81 -39.51 22.64
C ASP A 142 -7.24 -39.21 22.12
N ASP A 143 -7.33 -39.38 20.80
CA ASP A 143 -8.21 -40.27 20.02
C ASP A 143 -9.74 -40.14 20.09
N GLN A 144 -10.32 -39.89 18.90
CA GLN A 144 -11.06 -40.93 18.17
C GLN A 144 -11.38 -40.55 16.72
N GLU A 145 -10.87 -41.35 15.79
CA GLU A 145 -11.43 -41.53 14.45
C GLU A 145 -12.84 -42.11 14.53
N LEU A 146 -13.79 -41.56 13.78
CA LEU A 146 -14.88 -42.34 13.19
C LEU A 146 -15.13 -41.88 11.76
N VAL A 147 -14.56 -42.66 10.84
CA VAL A 147 -15.01 -42.73 9.45
C VAL A 147 -16.31 -43.55 9.40
N SER A 148 -17.33 -43.05 8.72
CA SER A 148 -18.41 -43.90 8.22
C SER A 148 -18.86 -43.39 6.84
N GLN A 149 -18.67 -44.29 5.89
CA GLN A 149 -19.03 -44.24 4.49
C GLN A 149 -20.55 -44.29 4.26
N ASP A 150 -20.97 -43.55 3.22
CA ASP A 150 -21.75 -44.05 2.07
C ASP A 150 -23.24 -44.44 2.26
N ARG A 151 -24.15 -43.77 1.54
CA ARG A 151 -24.85 -44.35 0.37
C ARG A 151 -25.87 -43.42 -0.31
N HIS A 152 -25.62 -43.26 -1.62
CA HIS A 152 -26.47 -42.99 -2.77
C HIS A 152 -28.00 -43.22 -2.68
N GLN A 153 -28.80 -42.34 -3.33
CA GLN A 153 -29.53 -42.60 -4.61
C GLN A 153 -30.39 -41.38 -5.03
N GLU A 154 -30.20 -40.84 -6.25
CA GLU A 154 -31.09 -40.98 -7.44
C GLU A 154 -32.45 -40.25 -7.28
N GLN A 155 -33.05 -39.48 -8.19
CA GLN A 155 -33.02 -39.28 -9.65
C GLN A 155 -33.81 -37.98 -9.92
N ASN A 156 -33.54 -37.26 -11.00
CA ASN A 156 -34.58 -36.71 -11.88
C ASN A 156 -33.96 -36.16 -13.16
N ASP A 157 -34.04 -36.99 -14.20
CA ASP A 157 -34.09 -36.55 -15.59
C ASP A 157 -35.37 -35.74 -15.82
N GLU A 158 -35.32 -34.65 -16.58
CA GLU A 158 -36.28 -34.44 -17.68
C GLU A 158 -35.65 -33.57 -18.77
N GLU A 159 -35.72 -34.12 -19.98
CA GLU A 159 -35.37 -33.52 -21.26
C GLU A 159 -36.22 -32.27 -21.53
N ASN A 160 -35.65 -31.26 -22.19
CA ASN A 160 -36.45 -30.54 -23.18
C ASN A 160 -35.62 -30.20 -24.41
N LYS A 161 -35.98 -30.87 -25.51
CA LYS A 161 -35.65 -30.49 -26.87
C LYS A 161 -36.33 -29.16 -27.17
N ASP A 162 -35.63 -28.22 -27.78
CA ASP A 162 -36.21 -27.66 -29.00
C ASP A 162 -35.16 -27.18 -30.01
N LYS A 163 -35.37 -27.66 -31.23
CA LYS A 163 -34.62 -27.33 -32.43
C LYS A 163 -35.34 -26.18 -33.13
N ARG A 164 -34.64 -25.09 -33.46
CA ARG A 164 -34.89 -24.34 -34.71
C ARG A 164 -33.60 -23.81 -35.34
N ARG A 165 -33.25 -24.44 -36.47
CA ARG A 165 -32.65 -23.91 -37.73
C ARG A 165 -33.22 -22.49 -38.05
N VAL A 166 -32.62 -21.55 -38.81
CA VAL A 166 -31.68 -21.60 -39.95
C VAL A 166 -31.33 -20.15 -40.39
N THR A 167 -30.15 -19.99 -41.02
CA THR A 167 -29.71 -19.01 -42.06
C THR A 167 -29.48 -17.52 -41.83
N GLY A 168 -28.36 -17.06 -42.45
CA GLY A 168 -28.14 -15.73 -43.02
C GLY A 168 -26.74 -15.20 -42.71
N SER A 169 -25.68 -15.65 -43.40
CA SER A 169 -25.06 -14.98 -44.56
C SER A 169 -24.72 -13.51 -44.35
N GLY A 170 -23.42 -13.20 -44.42
CA GLY A 170 -22.87 -11.85 -44.50
C GLY A 170 -21.35 -11.86 -44.50
N ASP A 171 -20.75 -12.24 -45.64
CA ASP A 171 -19.36 -11.91 -46.00
C ASP A 171 -19.16 -10.39 -45.98
N SER A 172 -18.02 -9.93 -45.51
CA SER A 172 -17.35 -8.72 -46.02
C SER A 172 -15.87 -8.74 -45.62
N ASP A 173 -15.05 -8.73 -46.66
CA ASP A 173 -13.60 -8.82 -46.72
C ASP A 173 -12.85 -7.63 -46.13
N GLN A 174 -11.58 -7.90 -45.82
CA GLN A 174 -10.36 -7.08 -46.01
C GLN A 174 -10.30 -5.66 -45.43
N ASP A 175 -9.33 -5.43 -44.54
CA ASP A 175 -8.04 -4.88 -44.97
C ASP A 175 -7.02 -4.93 -43.83
N GLY A 176 -5.86 -5.51 -44.11
CA GLY A 176 -4.66 -5.39 -43.29
C GLY A 176 -3.68 -4.46 -44.00
N VAL A 177 -3.22 -3.40 -43.32
CA VAL A 177 -2.00 -2.68 -43.67
C VAL A 177 -1.35 -2.10 -42.40
N GLU A 178 -0.17 -2.64 -42.09
CA GLU A 178 1.08 -2.06 -41.58
C GLU A 178 1.06 -0.77 -40.72
N SER A 179 1.60 -0.83 -39.49
CA SER A 179 2.98 -0.43 -39.13
C SER A 179 3.27 1.06 -39.30
N SER A 180 3.42 1.78 -38.18
CA SER A 180 4.32 2.93 -38.03
C SER A 180 4.48 3.26 -36.54
N THR A 181 5.64 2.91 -36.01
CA THR A 181 6.21 3.39 -34.76
C THR A 181 6.59 4.86 -34.92
N GLU A 182 6.05 5.75 -34.08
CA GLU A 182 6.57 7.12 -33.94
C GLU A 182 7.27 7.25 -32.59
N GLU A 183 8.59 7.27 -32.68
CA GLU A 183 9.53 7.67 -31.65
C GLU A 183 9.35 9.17 -31.38
N ARG A 184 8.97 9.55 -30.16
CA ARG A 184 9.10 10.95 -29.73
C ARG A 184 10.50 11.13 -29.15
N GLN A 185 11.30 11.93 -29.86
CA GLN A 185 12.60 12.40 -29.44
C GLN A 185 12.46 13.24 -28.17
N GLU A 186 13.29 12.91 -27.18
CA GLU A 186 13.54 13.72 -25.99
C GLU A 186 14.45 14.88 -26.43
N GLU A 187 13.97 16.10 -26.28
CA GLU A 187 14.76 17.31 -26.51
C GLU A 187 15.60 17.56 -25.25
N GLU A 188 16.90 17.25 -25.31
CA GLU A 188 17.87 17.67 -24.31
C GLU A 188 18.04 19.20 -24.38
N VAL A 189 17.74 19.90 -23.29
CA VAL A 189 18.06 21.32 -23.15
C VAL A 189 19.36 21.44 -22.37
N ASP A 190 20.44 21.72 -23.09
CA ASP A 190 21.71 22.19 -22.54
C ASP A 190 21.48 23.54 -21.87
N ILE A 191 21.60 23.58 -20.54
CA ILE A 191 21.63 24.84 -19.80
C ILE A 191 23.09 25.25 -19.71
N GLU A 192 23.51 26.09 -20.64
CA GLU A 192 24.78 26.82 -20.54
C GLU A 192 24.78 27.69 -19.28
N GLU A 193 25.87 27.53 -18.55
CA GLU A 193 26.32 28.26 -17.37
C GLU A 193 26.40 29.77 -17.68
N ILE A 194 25.53 30.57 -17.06
CA ILE A 194 25.72 32.03 -16.97
C ILE A 194 26.23 32.34 -15.57
N ASP A 195 27.55 32.29 -15.44
CA ASP A 195 28.29 33.08 -14.48
C ASP A 195 28.33 34.53 -15.01
N GLU A 196 27.63 35.46 -14.34
CA GLU A 196 28.16 36.82 -14.26
C GLU A 196 27.74 37.56 -12.98
N VAL A 197 28.80 37.90 -12.26
CA VAL A 197 28.93 38.71 -11.05
C VAL A 197 28.67 40.20 -11.37
N CYS A 198 28.45 41.01 -10.31
CA CYS A 198 28.42 42.48 -10.23
C CYS A 198 27.02 43.15 -10.35
N HIS A 199 26.58 44.10 -9.51
CA HIS A 199 27.28 45.01 -8.59
C HIS A 199 26.43 45.38 -7.37
N SER A 200 27.15 45.57 -6.25
CA SER A 200 26.79 46.40 -5.12
C SER A 200 26.32 47.81 -5.52
N ALA A 201 25.24 48.30 -4.91
CA ALA A 201 24.98 49.72 -4.77
C ALA A 201 24.53 50.01 -3.32
N SER A 202 25.45 50.60 -2.55
CA SER A 202 25.15 51.48 -1.44
C SER A 202 24.68 52.85 -1.96
N SER A 203 24.18 53.68 -1.04
CA SER A 203 23.63 55.06 -1.16
C SER A 203 22.10 55.06 -1.16
N GLU A 204 21.38 55.72 -0.25
CA GLU A 204 21.67 56.76 0.76
C GLU A 204 20.84 56.52 2.03
#